data_AF-A0A257ZJT3-F1
#
_entry.id   AF-A0A257ZJT3-F1
#
_cell.length_a   1.000
_cell.length_b   1.000
_cell.length_c   1.000
_cell.angle_alpha   90.00
_cell.angle_beta   90.00
_cell.angle_gamma   90.00
#
_symmetry.space_group_name_H-M   'P 1'
#
loop_
_entity.id
_entity.type
_entity.pdbx_description
1 polymer ?
#
loop_
_entity_poly.entity_id
_entity_poly.type
_entity_poly.pdbx_seq_one_letter_code
_entity_poly.pdbx_strand_id
1 'polypeptide(L)'
;MEPRRTRSPMTSPRCGALPRRFWPTSPAGRSCWSTARARWTLPAATGLILDAIADLLRPRVALDGGGHMMVEPTRALVAVDVNTGPDTSPAASLKVNIAAARDLSRQLRLRGLGGQVVVDFAPMPKRDRQILDQVLRAAFKTDGDAHLAGWTTLGLFELTRKRDRLPLAELLAGVVP
;
A
#
# COMPACT_ATOMS: atom_id res chain seq x y z
N MET A 1 -1.13 -11.22 -48.98
CA MET A 1 -1.51 -12.51 -48.35
C MET A 1 -0.40 -12.83 -47.35
N GLU A 2 -0.60 -12.46 -46.09
CA GLU A 2 0.43 -12.45 -45.04
C GLU A 2 0.25 -13.69 -44.15
N PRO A 3 1.31 -14.45 -43.84
CA PRO A 3 1.14 -15.71 -43.12
C PRO A 3 0.93 -15.46 -41.62
N ARG A 4 -0.12 -16.09 -41.09
CA ARG A 4 -0.53 -16.07 -39.68
C ARG A 4 0.58 -16.61 -38.79
N ARG A 5 0.97 -15.84 -37.76
CA ARG A 5 1.78 -16.34 -36.64
C ARG A 5 0.96 -17.34 -35.82
N THR A 6 1.32 -18.61 -35.88
CA THR A 6 0.77 -19.66 -35.01
C THR A 6 1.42 -19.55 -33.63
N ARG A 7 0.59 -19.53 -32.57
CA ARG A 7 1.06 -19.63 -31.18
C ARG A 7 1.64 -21.03 -30.97
N SER A 8 2.92 -21.12 -30.63
CA SER A 8 3.47 -22.35 -30.06
C SER A 8 2.93 -22.54 -28.63
N PRO A 9 2.43 -23.73 -28.26
CA PRO A 9 2.09 -24.01 -26.88
C PRO A 9 3.38 -24.04 -26.05
N MET A 10 3.45 -23.27 -24.97
CA MET A 10 4.49 -23.42 -23.95
C MET A 10 4.38 -24.83 -23.39
N THR A 11 5.25 -25.73 -23.84
CA THR A 11 5.45 -27.02 -23.21
C THR A 11 5.96 -26.78 -21.79
N SER A 12 5.17 -27.18 -20.80
CA SER A 12 5.56 -27.21 -19.39
C SER A 12 6.92 -27.90 -19.22
N PRO A 13 7.80 -27.41 -18.33
CA PRO A 13 9.06 -28.11 -18.07
C PRO A 13 8.75 -29.51 -17.52
N ARG A 14 9.38 -30.52 -18.11
CA ARG A 14 9.26 -31.92 -17.67
C ARG A 14 9.69 -32.03 -16.21
N CYS A 15 8.94 -32.82 -15.45
CA CYS A 15 9.27 -33.22 -14.09
C CYS A 15 10.70 -33.78 -14.06
N GLY A 16 11.61 -33.12 -13.33
CA GLY A 16 13.01 -33.55 -13.20
C GLY A 16 14.09 -32.47 -13.32
N ALA A 17 13.74 -31.22 -13.66
CA ALA A 17 14.71 -30.14 -13.88
C ALA A 17 15.16 -29.37 -12.61
N LEU A 18 14.68 -29.75 -11.42
CA LEU A 18 15.04 -29.07 -10.16
C LEU A 18 15.81 -30.02 -9.22
N PRO A 19 16.83 -29.52 -8.50
CA PRO A 19 17.66 -30.32 -7.62
C PRO A 19 16.81 -31.01 -6.52
N ARG A 20 17.11 -32.29 -6.27
CA ARG A 20 16.39 -33.22 -5.37
C ARG A 20 16.20 -32.75 -3.92
N ARG A 21 16.79 -31.61 -3.53
CA ARG A 21 16.76 -31.07 -2.16
C ARG A 21 15.38 -30.52 -1.72
N PHE A 22 14.41 -30.42 -2.63
CA PHE A 22 13.06 -29.90 -2.37
C PHE A 22 11.94 -30.94 -2.48
N TRP A 23 12.26 -32.22 -2.74
CA TRP A 23 11.22 -33.25 -2.81
C TRP A 23 11.12 -33.99 -1.46
N PRO A 24 9.94 -33.99 -0.80
CA PRO A 24 9.71 -34.95 0.26
C PRO A 24 9.75 -36.37 -0.35
N THR A 25 10.49 -37.27 0.30
CA THR A 25 10.52 -38.68 -0.10
C THR A 25 9.14 -39.29 0.12
N SER A 26 8.39 -39.44 -0.96
CA SER A 26 7.13 -40.19 -0.94
C SER A 26 7.44 -41.69 -0.87
N PRO A 27 6.91 -42.45 0.11
CA PRO A 27 6.99 -43.90 0.06
C PRO A 27 5.93 -44.39 -0.95
N ALA A 28 6.40 -45.08 -1.99
CA ALA A 28 5.62 -45.92 -2.90
C ALA A 28 4.53 -45.23 -3.75
N GLY A 29 4.92 -44.82 -4.97
CA GLY A 29 4.27 -45.31 -6.19
C GLY A 29 2.79 -45.00 -6.44
N ARG A 30 2.25 -43.84 -6.07
CA ARG A 30 0.92 -43.40 -6.54
C ARG A 30 0.93 -41.98 -7.13
N SER A 31 0.08 -41.79 -8.14
CA SER A 31 0.03 -40.65 -9.07
C SER A 31 -0.18 -39.31 -8.37
N CYS A 32 0.52 -38.31 -8.90
CA CYS A 32 0.77 -37.01 -8.27
C CYS A 32 -0.43 -36.04 -8.22
N TRP A 33 -1.66 -36.47 -8.54
CA TRP A 33 -2.72 -35.49 -8.88
C TRP A 33 -4.13 -35.72 -8.32
N SER A 34 -4.38 -36.62 -7.36
CA SER A 34 -5.77 -36.82 -6.89
C SER A 34 -6.10 -36.46 -5.44
N THR A 35 -5.16 -36.16 -4.55
CA THR A 35 -5.54 -35.73 -3.18
C THR A 35 -4.49 -34.85 -2.53
N ALA A 36 -4.30 -33.66 -3.07
CA ALA A 36 -3.68 -32.57 -2.34
C ALA A 36 -4.64 -31.39 -2.29
N ARG A 37 -5.67 -31.50 -1.43
CA ARG A 37 -6.06 -30.33 -0.64
C ARG A 37 -4.86 -30.02 0.25
N ALA A 38 -3.82 -29.45 -0.35
CA ALA A 38 -2.71 -28.88 0.36
C ALA A 38 -3.30 -27.70 1.12
N ARG A 39 -3.76 -27.96 2.34
CA ARG A 39 -4.03 -26.92 3.33
C ARG A 39 -2.65 -26.35 3.63
N TRP A 40 -2.26 -25.36 2.84
CA TRP A 40 -1.09 -24.53 3.11
C TRP A 40 -1.38 -23.82 4.43
N THR A 41 -0.98 -24.44 5.55
CA THR A 41 -0.86 -23.74 6.81
C THR A 41 0.36 -22.84 6.66
N LEU A 42 0.11 -21.59 6.31
CA LEU A 42 1.15 -20.58 6.17
C LEU A 42 1.83 -20.36 7.55
N PRO A 43 3.16 -20.17 7.60
CA PRO A 43 3.89 -19.90 8.84
C PRO A 43 3.31 -18.72 9.63
N ALA A 44 3.52 -18.67 10.94
CA ALA A 44 3.02 -17.58 11.80
C ALA A 44 3.45 -16.16 11.33
N ALA A 45 4.61 -16.02 10.69
CA ALA A 45 5.07 -14.77 10.08
C ALA A 45 4.22 -14.30 8.89
N THR A 46 3.52 -15.23 8.23
CA THR A 46 2.58 -14.91 7.14
C THR A 46 1.27 -14.34 7.66
N GLY A 47 0.86 -14.69 8.89
CA GLY A 47 -0.27 -14.04 9.56
C GLY A 47 -0.08 -12.52 9.65
N LEU A 48 1.11 -12.10 10.10
CA LEU A 48 1.47 -10.68 10.21
C LEU A 48 1.42 -9.93 8.87
N ILE A 49 1.78 -10.59 7.77
CA ILE A 49 1.73 -9.99 6.42
C ILE A 49 0.29 -9.88 5.92
N LEU A 50 -0.52 -10.93 6.11
CA LEU A 50 -1.93 -10.92 5.71
C LEU A 50 -2.72 -9.88 6.49
N ASP A 51 -2.43 -9.70 7.78
CA ASP A 51 -3.00 -8.65 8.61
C ASP A 51 -2.60 -7.26 8.09
N ALA A 52 -1.32 -7.06 7.76
CA ALA A 52 -0.85 -5.80 7.18
C ALA A 52 -1.52 -5.49 5.82
N ILE A 53 -1.75 -6.51 4.98
CA ILE A 53 -2.51 -6.34 3.73
C ILE A 53 -3.97 -5.97 4.03
N ALA A 54 -4.60 -6.65 5.00
CA ALA A 54 -5.97 -6.35 5.40
C ALA A 54 -6.11 -4.92 5.94
N ASP A 55 -5.13 -4.42 6.68
CA ASP A 55 -5.09 -3.04 7.15
C ASP A 55 -4.94 -2.02 6.01
N LEU A 56 -4.14 -2.33 4.98
CA LEU A 56 -4.00 -1.49 3.78
C LEU A 56 -5.28 -1.41 2.95
N LEU A 57 -6.20 -2.38 3.08
CA LEU A 57 -7.51 -2.34 2.42
C LEU A 57 -8.51 -1.44 3.14
N ARG A 58 -8.29 -1.11 4.42
CA ARG A 58 -9.17 -0.21 5.18
C ARG A 58 -8.74 1.24 4.95
N PRO A 59 -9.67 2.20 4.83
CA PRO A 59 -9.31 3.63 4.71
C PRO A 59 -8.53 4.17 5.91
N ARG A 60 -8.84 3.68 7.11
CA ARG A 60 -8.24 4.14 8.38
C ARG A 60 -6.82 3.60 8.56
N VAL A 61 -5.90 4.51 8.88
CA VAL A 61 -4.51 4.23 9.25
C VAL A 61 -4.27 4.73 10.67
N ALA A 62 -3.90 3.85 11.59
CA ALA A 62 -3.50 4.24 12.94
C ALA A 62 -2.13 4.95 12.90
N LEU A 63 -1.98 6.00 13.71
CA LEU A 63 -0.75 6.79 13.79
C LEU A 63 -0.18 6.74 15.22
N ASP A 64 1.13 6.91 15.32
CA ASP A 64 1.79 7.10 16.61
C ASP A 64 1.24 8.34 17.31
N GLY A 65 0.97 8.22 18.62
CA GLY A 65 0.38 9.30 19.42
C GLY A 65 -1.14 9.25 19.55
N GLY A 66 -1.79 8.15 19.14
CA GLY A 66 -3.23 7.91 19.40
C GLY A 66 -4.16 8.54 18.36
N GLY A 67 -3.61 9.24 17.38
CA GLY A 67 -4.33 9.75 16.22
C GLY A 67 -4.50 8.70 15.12
N HIS A 68 -5.14 9.11 14.03
CA HIS A 68 -5.30 8.32 12.82
C HIS A 68 -5.41 9.23 11.60
N MET A 69 -5.18 8.68 10.42
CA MET A 69 -5.58 9.33 9.17
C MET A 69 -6.50 8.44 8.36
N MET A 70 -7.43 9.05 7.62
CA MET A 70 -8.29 8.39 6.64
C MET A 70 -7.70 8.63 5.25
N VAL A 71 -7.49 7.58 4.46
CA VAL A 71 -6.97 7.67 3.09
C VAL A 71 -8.04 7.14 2.14
N GLU A 72 -8.74 8.06 1.47
CA GLU A 72 -9.94 7.75 0.70
C GLU A 72 -9.78 8.15 -0.77
N PRO A 73 -9.64 7.19 -1.70
CA PRO A 73 -9.72 7.48 -3.11
C PRO A 73 -11.16 7.83 -3.49
N THR A 74 -11.35 9.00 -4.10
CA THR A 74 -12.63 9.41 -4.69
C THR A 74 -12.56 9.31 -6.21
N ARG A 75 -13.63 9.72 -6.90
CA ARG A 75 -13.65 9.79 -8.37
C ARG A 75 -12.56 10.72 -8.93
N ALA A 76 -12.27 11.83 -8.26
CA ALA A 76 -11.42 12.90 -8.81
C ALA A 76 -10.02 12.94 -8.17
N LEU A 77 -9.93 12.68 -6.87
CA LEU A 77 -8.70 12.82 -6.09
C LEU A 77 -8.67 11.85 -4.90
N VAL A 78 -7.50 11.70 -4.28
CA VAL A 78 -7.37 11.01 -3.01
C VAL A 78 -7.45 12.04 -1.89
N ALA A 79 -8.46 11.90 -1.03
CA ALA A 79 -8.62 12.73 0.16
C ALA A 79 -7.91 12.05 1.33
N VAL A 80 -7.13 12.83 2.08
CA VAL A 80 -6.49 12.38 3.31
C VAL A 80 -6.89 13.30 4.44
N ASP A 81 -7.48 12.75 5.49
CA ASP A 81 -7.95 13.51 6.67
C ASP A 81 -7.21 13.01 7.92
N VAL A 82 -6.62 13.91 8.71
CA VAL A 82 -5.80 13.58 9.89
C VAL A 82 -6.52 14.01 11.17
N ASN A 83 -6.71 13.05 12.07
CA ASN A 83 -7.39 13.23 13.34
C ASN A 83 -6.46 12.92 14.53
N THR A 84 -6.43 13.81 15.53
CA THR A 84 -5.55 13.68 16.71
C THR A 84 -6.10 12.77 17.80
N GLY A 85 -7.35 12.35 17.67
CA GLY A 85 -8.05 11.57 18.70
C GLY A 85 -8.51 12.46 19.86
N PRO A 86 -8.48 11.97 21.11
CA PRO A 86 -9.03 12.70 22.26
C PRO A 86 -8.14 13.87 22.73
N ASP A 87 -6.83 13.84 22.45
CA ASP A 87 -5.91 14.92 22.78
C ASP A 87 -5.84 15.91 21.61
N THR A 88 -6.35 17.11 21.84
CA THR A 88 -6.37 18.21 20.86
C THR A 88 -5.40 19.34 21.22
N SER A 89 -4.47 19.07 22.14
CA SER A 89 -3.43 20.05 22.47
C SER A 89 -2.53 20.31 21.24
N PRO A 90 -2.05 21.55 21.03
CA PRO A 90 -1.23 21.88 19.86
C PRO A 90 0.02 20.99 19.70
N ALA A 91 0.61 20.55 20.81
CA ALA A 91 1.76 19.66 20.80
C ALA A 91 1.39 18.23 20.34
N ALA A 92 0.24 17.71 20.78
CA ALA A 92 -0.26 16.42 20.32
C ALA A 92 -0.64 16.47 18.84
N SER A 93 -1.33 17.53 18.40
CA SER A 93 -1.68 17.76 16.99
C SER A 93 -0.45 17.76 16.09
N LEU A 94 0.60 18.50 16.48
CA LEU A 94 1.85 18.52 15.71
C LEU A 94 2.50 17.13 15.64
N LYS A 95 2.52 16.38 16.75
CA LYS A 95 3.08 15.03 16.79
C LYS A 95 2.34 14.08 15.84
N VAL A 96 1.00 14.10 15.86
CA VAL A 96 0.17 13.27 14.98
C VAL A 96 0.33 13.70 13.52
N ASN A 97 0.35 14.99 13.22
CA ASN A 97 0.57 15.49 11.86
C ASN A 97 1.94 15.08 11.30
N ILE A 98 3.00 15.10 12.12
CA ILE A 98 4.32 14.60 11.73
C ILE A 98 4.28 13.10 11.46
N ALA A 99 3.59 12.31 12.28
CA ALA A 99 3.43 10.88 12.06
C ALA A 99 2.68 10.60 10.74
N ALA A 100 1.59 11.32 10.48
CA ALA A 100 0.84 11.25 9.22
C ALA A 100 1.73 11.58 8.01
N ALA A 101 2.45 12.71 8.08
CA ALA A 101 3.33 13.16 7.00
C ALA A 101 4.44 12.16 6.67
N ARG A 102 5.01 11.49 7.70
CA ARG A 102 6.03 10.44 7.52
C ARG A 102 5.46 9.17 6.88
N ASP A 103 4.25 8.77 7.27
CA ASP A 103 3.66 7.52 6.79
C ASP A 103 2.94 7.65 5.43
N LEU A 104 2.54 8.87 5.06
CA LEU A 104 1.71 9.13 3.88
C LEU A 104 2.31 8.57 2.59
N SER A 105 3.60 8.81 2.33
CA SER A 105 4.26 8.31 1.10
C SER A 105 4.24 6.78 1.03
N ARG A 106 4.46 6.11 2.17
CA ARG A 106 4.38 4.65 2.27
C ARG A 106 2.97 4.15 1.98
N GLN A 107 1.95 4.78 2.54
CA GLN A 107 0.54 4.39 2.36
C GLN A 107 0.09 4.55 0.92
N LEU A 108 0.38 5.69 0.28
CA LEU A 108 0.05 5.90 -1.14
C LEU A 108 0.71 4.84 -2.04
N ARG A 109 1.99 4.53 -1.79
CA ARG A 109 2.74 3.52 -2.57
C ARG A 109 2.21 2.11 -2.39
N LEU A 110 1.92 1.70 -1.16
CA LEU A 110 1.45 0.34 -0.85
C LEU A 110 0.01 0.11 -1.31
N ARG A 111 -0.83 1.14 -1.28
CA ARG A 111 -2.20 1.09 -1.77
C ARG A 111 -2.30 1.25 -3.29
N GLY A 112 -1.22 1.62 -3.97
CA GLY A 112 -1.22 1.89 -5.42
C GLY A 112 -1.99 3.16 -5.79
N LEU A 113 -2.01 4.15 -4.89
CA LEU A 113 -2.75 5.40 -5.08
C LEU A 113 -1.88 6.47 -5.75
N GLY A 114 -2.47 7.19 -6.70
CA GLY A 114 -1.84 8.26 -7.46
C GLY A 114 -2.89 9.15 -8.12
N GLY A 115 -2.45 10.23 -8.75
CA GLY A 115 -3.27 11.35 -9.18
C GLY A 115 -3.11 12.55 -8.24
N GLN A 116 -4.15 13.39 -8.17
CA GLN A 116 -4.21 14.48 -7.21
C GLN A 116 -4.46 13.91 -5.80
N VAL A 117 -3.68 14.38 -4.83
CA VAL A 117 -3.84 14.05 -3.41
C VAL A 117 -3.96 15.35 -2.63
N VAL A 118 -4.96 15.41 -1.76
CA VAL A 118 -5.20 16.56 -0.87
C VAL A 118 -5.21 16.06 0.56
N VAL A 119 -4.42 16.71 1.42
CA VAL A 119 -4.26 16.34 2.82
C VAL A 119 -4.82 17.45 3.69
N ASP A 120 -5.82 17.12 4.50
CA ASP A 120 -6.34 17.94 5.58
C ASP A 120 -5.66 17.52 6.89
N PHE A 121 -4.72 18.35 7.35
CA PHE A 121 -4.00 18.11 8.60
C PHE A 121 -4.81 18.63 9.78
N ALA A 122 -4.66 18.00 10.94
CA ALA A 122 -5.29 18.47 12.16
C ALA A 122 -4.89 19.93 12.47
N PRO A 123 -5.76 20.72 13.13
CA PRO A 123 -5.52 22.13 13.40
C PRO A 123 -4.16 22.38 14.06
N MET A 124 -3.37 23.27 13.44
CA MET A 124 -2.05 23.66 13.94
C MET A 124 -1.72 25.13 13.59
N PRO A 125 -0.84 25.79 14.36
CA PRO A 125 -0.33 27.11 14.03
C PRO A 125 0.34 27.18 12.66
N LYS A 126 0.17 28.30 11.94
CA LYS A 126 0.78 28.49 10.61
C LYS A 126 2.31 28.36 10.62
N ARG A 127 2.98 28.73 11.71
CA ARG A 127 4.45 28.59 11.86
C ARG A 127 4.93 27.13 11.79
N ASP A 128 4.08 26.18 12.18
CA ASP A 128 4.45 24.76 12.22
C ASP A 128 4.31 24.09 10.84
N ARG A 129 3.68 24.76 9.86
CA ARG A 129 3.58 24.29 8.47
C ARG A 129 4.96 24.07 7.84
N GLN A 130 5.94 24.91 8.15
CA GLN A 130 7.31 24.77 7.65
C GLN A 130 7.97 23.48 8.14
N ILE A 131 7.63 23.03 9.36
CA ILE A 131 8.13 21.77 9.91
C ILE A 131 7.51 20.61 9.12
N LEU A 132 6.20 20.62 8.88
CA LEU A 132 5.56 19.58 8.07
C LEU A 132 6.06 19.56 6.63
N ASP A 133 6.33 20.71 6.01
CA ASP A 133 6.92 20.76 4.66
C ASP A 133 8.25 20.02 4.59
N GLN A 134 9.12 20.21 5.59
CA GLN A 134 10.40 19.51 5.66
C GLN A 134 10.20 17.99 5.82
N VAL A 135 9.25 17.60 6.68
CA VAL A 135 8.91 16.18 6.90
C VAL A 135 8.35 15.54 5.64
N LEU A 136 7.42 16.20 4.93
CA LEU A 136 6.85 15.73 3.67
C LEU A 136 7.93 15.61 2.59
N ARG A 137 8.78 16.63 2.43
CA ARG A 137 9.91 16.57 1.47
C ARG A 137 10.83 15.40 1.77
N ALA A 138 11.13 15.14 3.04
CA ALA A 138 11.93 13.99 3.43
C ALA A 138 11.22 12.65 3.15
N ALA A 139 9.93 12.54 3.50
CA ALA A 139 9.14 11.33 3.32
C ALA A 139 8.93 10.94 1.85
N PHE A 140 8.83 11.94 0.96
CA PHE A 140 8.68 11.74 -0.48
C PHE A 140 10.00 11.76 -1.25
N LYS A 141 11.15 11.96 -0.60
CA LYS A 141 12.47 12.04 -1.26
C LYS A 141 12.79 10.80 -2.12
N THR A 142 12.35 9.62 -1.68
CA THR A 142 12.57 8.36 -2.40
C THR A 142 11.44 8.02 -3.38
N ASP A 143 10.35 8.80 -3.41
CA ASP A 143 9.22 8.63 -4.31
C ASP A 143 9.36 9.61 -5.48
N GLY A 144 10.19 9.25 -6.46
CA GLY A 144 10.50 10.10 -7.63
C GLY A 144 9.31 10.40 -8.54
N ASP A 145 8.17 9.77 -8.29
CA ASP A 145 6.91 9.96 -9.01
C ASP A 145 5.99 11.01 -8.36
N ALA A 146 6.40 11.63 -7.24
CA ALA A 146 5.61 12.60 -6.50
C ALA A 146 6.09 14.04 -6.68
N HIS A 147 5.14 14.97 -6.82
CA HIS A 147 5.37 16.41 -6.85
C HIS A 147 4.57 17.07 -5.72
N LEU A 148 5.26 17.72 -4.79
CA LEU A 148 4.66 18.43 -3.66
C LEU A 148 4.34 19.87 -4.08
N ALA A 149 3.05 20.20 -4.28
CA ALA A 149 2.62 21.53 -4.68
C ALA A 149 2.67 22.53 -3.50
N GLY A 150 2.35 22.06 -2.29
CA GLY A 150 2.44 22.83 -1.06
C GLY A 150 1.09 23.17 -0.44
N TRP A 151 1.06 24.21 0.39
CA TRP A 151 -0.13 24.63 1.13
C TRP A 151 -1.08 25.47 0.28
N THR A 152 -2.37 25.17 0.36
CA THR A 152 -3.43 26.01 -0.20
C THR A 152 -3.75 27.20 0.72
N THR A 153 -4.49 28.18 0.19
CA THR A 153 -4.99 29.31 0.97
C THR A 153 -5.92 28.87 2.10
N LEU A 154 -6.68 27.77 1.90
CA LEU A 154 -7.58 27.21 2.91
C LEU A 154 -6.85 26.35 3.96
N GLY A 155 -5.56 26.07 3.76
CA GLY A 155 -4.76 25.34 4.73
C GLY A 155 -4.68 23.83 4.50
N LEU A 156 -5.12 23.35 3.34
CA LEU A 156 -4.87 21.99 2.88
C LEU A 156 -3.45 21.87 2.31
N PHE A 157 -2.90 20.67 2.26
CA PHE A 157 -1.66 20.39 1.56
C PHE A 157 -1.93 19.60 0.28
N GLU A 158 -1.37 20.05 -0.84
CA GLU A 158 -1.58 19.44 -2.15
C GLU A 158 -0.30 18.79 -2.68
N LEU A 159 -0.47 17.63 -3.28
CA LEU A 159 0.57 16.95 -4.05
C LEU A 159 -0.05 16.16 -5.20
N THR A 160 0.78 15.86 -6.20
CA THR A 160 0.45 14.91 -7.25
C THR A 160 1.41 13.74 -7.20
N ARG A 161 0.95 12.54 -7.56
CA ARG A 161 1.78 11.35 -7.68
C ARG A 161 1.41 10.62 -8.96
N LYS A 162 2.38 10.14 -9.74
CA LYS A 162 2.10 9.37 -10.97
C LYS A 162 1.26 8.13 -10.66
N ARG A 163 0.25 7.84 -11.50
CA ARG A 163 -0.62 6.65 -11.38
C ARG A 163 -0.07 5.53 -12.26
N ASP A 164 0.95 4.83 -11.77
CA ASP A 164 1.70 3.78 -12.46
C ASP A 164 1.21 2.35 -12.12
N ARG A 165 0.47 2.20 -11.03
CA ARG A 165 0.01 0.91 -10.48
C ARG A 165 -1.50 0.86 -10.40
N LEU A 166 -2.04 -0.35 -10.50
CA LEU A 166 -3.42 -0.62 -10.12
C LEU A 166 -3.56 -0.51 -8.59
N PRO A 167 -4.65 0.09 -8.08
CA PRO A 167 -4.92 0.12 -6.65
C PRO A 167 -4.98 -1.29 -6.05
N LEU A 168 -4.45 -1.45 -4.84
CA LEU A 168 -4.39 -2.74 -4.14
C LEU A 168 -5.79 -3.38 -3.99
N ALA A 169 -6.80 -2.56 -3.70
CA ALA A 169 -8.18 -3.01 -3.57
C ALA A 169 -8.72 -3.61 -4.88
N GLU A 170 -8.41 -3.03 -6.04
CA GLU A 170 -8.82 -3.55 -7.34
C GLU A 170 -8.11 -4.87 -7.67
N LEU A 171 -6.82 -4.99 -7.33
CA LEU A 171 -6.05 -6.22 -7.53
C LEU A 171 -6.59 -7.40 -6.74
N LEU A 172 -7.09 -7.15 -5.52
CA LEU A 172 -7.59 -8.20 -4.62
C LEU A 172 -9.10 -8.45 -4.75
N ALA A 173 -9.86 -7.55 -5.36
CA ALA A 173 -11.29 -7.72 -5.62
C ALA A 173 -11.60 -8.94 -6.51
N GLY A 174 -10.64 -9.43 -7.30
CA GLY A 174 -10.77 -10.67 -8.07
C GLY A 174 -10.29 -11.94 -7.35
N VAL A 175 -9.79 -11.82 -6.11
CA VAL A 175 -9.12 -12.90 -5.36
C VAL A 175 -9.86 -13.25 -4.06
N VAL A 176 -10.57 -12.29 -3.47
CA VAL A 176 -11.38 -12.51 -2.26
C VAL A 176 -12.86 -12.57 -2.67
N PRO A 177 -13.55 -13.71 -2.49
CA PRO A 177 -14.98 -13.85 -2.82
C PRO A 177 -15.89 -13.01 -1.93
#